data_AF-A0A843DV93-F1
#
_entry.id   AF-A0A843DV93-F1
#
_cell.length_a   1.000
_cell.length_b   1.000
_cell.length_c   1.000
_cell.angle_alpha   90.00
_cell.angle_beta   90.00
_cell.angle_gamma   90.00
#
_symmetry.space_group_name_H-M   'P 1'
#
loop_
_entity.id
_entity.type
_entity.pdbx_description
1 polymer ?
#
loop_
_entity_poly.entity_id
_entity_poly.type
_entity_poly.pdbx_seq_one_letter_code
_entity_poly.pdbx_strand_id
1 'polypeptide(L)' 'MPKFEVKGRFLNDGEMRPFTKVVSAPSEKLAGEFTLATFGSKHRLERKYISIESVQGIDDN' A
#
# COMPACT_ATOMS: atom_id res chain seq x y z
N MET A 1 11.57 -3.20 -13.26
CA MET A 1 11.40 -3.45 -11.81
C MET A 1 10.13 -4.26 -11.63
N PRO A 2 10.13 -5.27 -10.74
CA PRO A 2 8.92 -6.02 -10.42
C PRO A 2 7.78 -5.10 -9.96
N LYS A 3 6.55 -5.52 -10.24
CA LYS A 3 5.35 -4.86 -9.75
C LYS A 3 4.71 -5.70 -8.67
N PHE A 4 4.10 -5.03 -7.70
CA PHE A 4 3.38 -5.66 -6.61
C PHE A 4 2.02 -5.02 -6.46
N GLU A 5 0.98 -5.85 -6.33
CA GLU A 5 -0.35 -5.43 -5.91
C GLU A 5 -0.40 -5.44 -4.39
N VAL A 6 -0.65 -4.27 -3.80
CA VAL A 6 -0.81 -4.09 -2.37
C VAL A 6 -2.28 -3.81 -2.08
N LYS A 7 -2.87 -4.62 -1.20
CA LYS A 7 -4.23 -4.45 -0.70
C LYS A 7 -4.20 -4.16 0.79
N GLY A 8 -5.15 -3.35 1.22
CA GLY A 8 -5.27 -3.00 2.62
C GLY A 8 -6.42 -2.05 2.87
N ARG A 9 -6.41 -1.43 4.04
CA ARG A 9 -7.36 -0.38 4.44
C ARG A 9 -6.62 0.82 5.02
N PHE A 10 -7.20 2.01 4.88
CA PHE A 10 -6.70 3.23 5.50
C PHE A 10 -7.84 4.04 6.09
N LEU A 11 -7.57 4.78 7.16
CA LEU A 11 -8.55 5.68 7.76
C LEU A 11 -8.75 6.90 6.84
N ASN A 12 -10.00 7.13 6.46
CA ASN A 12 -10.41 8.30 5.71
C ASN A 12 -11.73 8.81 6.29
N ASP A 13 -11.74 10.05 6.77
CA ASP A 13 -12.93 10.70 7.35
C ASP A 13 -13.62 9.86 8.45
N GLY A 14 -12.82 9.27 9.34
CA GLY A 14 -13.33 8.44 10.46
C GLY A 14 -13.69 7.01 10.09
N GLU A 15 -13.62 6.63 8.81
CA GLU A 15 -13.95 5.28 8.35
C GLU A 15 -12.74 4.55 7.76
N MET A 16 -12.63 3.25 8.03
CA MET A 16 -11.62 2.40 7.39
C MET A 16 -12.04 2.06 5.96
N ARG A 17 -11.37 2.61 4.96
CA ARG A 17 -11.67 2.38 3.54
C ARG A 17 -10.65 1.45 2.91
N PRO A 18 -11.09 0.48 2.07
CA PRO A 18 -10.18 -0.40 1.37
C PRO A 18 -9.40 0.34 0.29
N PHE A 19 -8.20 -0.15 0.00
CA PHE A 19 -7.40 0.27 -1.13
C PHE A 19 -6.81 -0.94 -1.85
N THR A 20 -6.55 -0.76 -3.14
CA THR A 20 -5.72 -1.64 -3.96
C THR A 20 -4.81 -0.75 -4.77
N LYS A 21 -3.51 -1.04 -4.75
CA LYS A 21 -2.51 -0.21 -5.43
C LYS A 21 -1.42 -1.09 -6.02
N VAL A 22 -1.09 -0.84 -7.29
CA VAL A 22 0.11 -1.41 -7.91
C VAL A 22 1.29 -0.48 -7.65
N VAL A 23 2.37 -1.04 -7.12
CA VAL A 23 3.63 -0.33 -6.87
C VAL A 23 4.80 -1.09 -7.49
N SER A 24 5.72 -0.34 -8.11
CA SER A 24 6.99 -0.90 -8.58
C SER A 24 7.99 -0.87 -7.43
N ALA A 25 8.55 -2.03 -7.06
CA ALA A 25 9.51 -2.14 -5.97
C ALA A 25 10.51 -3.28 -6.22
N PRO A 26 11.65 -3.32 -5.50
CA PRO A 26 12.58 -4.43 -5.59
C PRO A 26 12.11 -5.72 -4.88
N SER A 27 11.17 -5.61 -3.93
CA SER A 27 10.65 -6.73 -3.14
C SER A 27 9.28 -6.40 -2.54
N GLU A 28 8.55 -7.42 -2.09
CA GLU A 28 7.25 -7.27 -1.41
C GLU A 28 7.35 -6.40 -0.14
N LYS A 29 8.43 -6.58 0.64
CA LYS A 29 8.68 -5.76 1.83
C LYS A 29 8.79 -4.28 1.47
N LEU A 30 9.56 -3.95 0.43
CA LEU A 30 9.72 -2.56 -0.03
C LEU A 30 8.45 -2.02 -0.68
N ALA A 31 7.66 -2.86 -1.37
CA ALA A 31 6.35 -2.48 -1.88
C ALA A 31 5.40 -2.03 -0.76
N GLY A 32 5.40 -2.74 0.38
CA GLY A 32 4.67 -2.34 1.57
C GLY A 32 5.13 -1.00 2.13
N GLU A 33 6.44 -0.82 2.34
CA GLU A 33 7.01 0.44 2.84
C GLU A 33 6.72 1.65 1.95
N PHE A 34 6.85 1.48 0.63
CA PHE A 34 6.50 2.54 -0.34
C PHE A 34 5.02 2.87 -0.32
N THR A 35 4.16 1.87 -0.10
CA THR A 35 2.73 2.08 0.05
C THR A 35 2.45 2.90 1.31
N LEU A 36 3.02 2.53 2.46
CA LEU A 36 2.88 3.30 3.71
C LEU A 36 3.36 4.75 3.55
N ALA A 37 4.51 4.97 2.93
CA ALA A 37 5.05 6.31 2.67
C ALA A 37 4.14 7.13 1.75
N THR A 38 3.59 6.51 0.70
CA THR A 38 2.67 7.17 -0.24
C THR A 38 1.38 7.61 0.46
N PHE A 39 0.78 6.73 1.26
CA PHE A 39 -0.43 7.07 1.99
C PHE A 39 -0.18 8.14 3.05
N GLY A 40 0.93 8.05 3.78
CA GLY A 40 1.32 9.05 4.76
C GLY A 40 1.53 10.45 4.16
N SER A 41 2.16 10.54 2.98
CA SER A 41 2.39 11.81 2.29
C SER A 41 1.10 12.38 1.67
N LYS A 42 0.32 11.56 0.96
CA LYS A 42 -0.87 12.05 0.21
C LYS A 42 -2.07 12.34 1.11
N HIS A 43 -2.25 11.55 2.16
CA HIS A 43 -3.42 11.65 3.04
C HIS A 43 -3.08 12.28 4.39
N ARG A 44 -1.83 12.72 4.61
CA ARG A 44 -1.32 13.22 5.90
C ARG A 44 -1.66 12.28 7.05
N LEU A 45 -1.51 10.98 6.79
CA LEU A 45 -2.02 9.92 7.65
C LEU A 45 -0.87 9.23 8.38
N GLU A 46 -0.98 9.08 9.70
CA GLU A 46 -0.01 8.30 10.46
C GLU A 46 -0.07 6.81 10.08
N ARG A 47 1.09 6.13 10.14
CA ARG A 47 1.19 4.70 9.78
C ARG A 47 0.23 3.79 10.55
N LYS A 48 -0.09 4.13 11.80
CA LYS A 48 -1.04 3.37 12.64
C LYS A 48 -2.47 3.31 12.08
N TYR A 49 -2.81 4.21 11.15
CA TYR A 49 -4.12 4.26 10.49
C TYR A 49 -4.11 3.62 9.09
N ILE A 50 -3.04 2.92 8.73
CA ILE A 50 -2.90 2.20 7.46
C ILE A 50 -2.62 0.73 7.80
N SER A 51 -3.45 -0.17 7.29
CA SER A 51 -3.29 -1.62 7.46
C SER A 51 -3.07 -2.25 6.09
N ILE A 52 -1.93 -2.93 5.92
CA ILE A 52 -1.66 -3.73 4.73
C ILE A 52 -2.14 -5.16 5.01
N GLU A 53 -2.99 -5.68 4.14
CA GLU A 53 -3.57 -7.03 4.25
C GLU A 53 -2.82 -8.03 3.37
N SER A 54 -2.39 -7.61 2.18
CA SER A 54 -1.62 -8.45 1.28
C SER A 54 -0.68 -7.64 0.40
N VAL A 55 0.45 -8.24 0.08
CA VAL A 55 1.36 -7.81 -0.98
C VAL A 55 1.60 -9.02 -1.87
N GLN A 56 1.34 -8.90 -3.17
CA GLN A 56 1.54 -10.01 -4.12
C GLN A 56 2.28 -9.50 -5.35
N GLY A 57 3.28 -10.25 -5.80
CA GLY A 57 3.91 -10.00 -7.10
C GLY A 57 2.89 -10.13 -8.22
N ILE A 58 2.96 -9.22 -9.20
CA ILE A 58 2.16 -9.29 -10.42
C ILE A 58 3.12 -9.55 -11.56
N ASP A 59 3.02 -10.73 -12.16
CA ASP A 59 3.74 -11.06 -13.38
C ASP A 59 2.99 -10.43 -14.57
N ASP A 60 3.65 -9.53 -15.30
CA ASP A 60 3.19 -9.06 -16.60
C ASP A 60 3.43 -10.21 -17.60
N ASN A 61 2.43 -11.07 -17.81
CA ASN A 61 2.43 -12.10 -18.86
C ASN A 61 2.18 -11.47 -20.25
#